data_AF-A0A2E6Q1L5-F1
#
_entry.id   AF-A0A2E6Q1L5-F1
#
_cell.length_a   1.000
_cell.length_b   1.000
_cell.length_c   1.000
_cell.angle_alpha   90.00
_cell.angle_beta   90.00
_cell.angle_gamma   90.00
#
_symmetry.space_group_name_H-M   'P 1'
#
loop_
_entity.id
_entity.type
_entity.pdbx_description
1 polymer ?
#
loop_
_entity_poly.entity_id
_entity_poly.type
_entity_poly.pdbx_seq_one_letter_code
_entity_poly.pdbx_strand_id
1 'polypeptide(L)'
;MADEHTFDRRMTALLQQLATFPEGLESSYPEGEKAARDEKVRAALDNLQSSMDWLRVSVKYLVFDLEATKRDNERLRGLLRGDSDSDTD
;
A
#
# COMPACT_ATOMS: atom_id res chain seq x y z
N MET A 1 9.46 -7.81 -8.02
CA MET A 1 8.98 -8.23 -6.68
C MET A 1 9.85 -7.73 -5.52
N ALA A 2 10.80 -6.80 -5.72
CA ALA A 2 11.73 -6.35 -4.68
C ALA A 2 11.20 -5.19 -3.79
N ASP A 3 9.94 -4.74 -3.96
CA ASP A 3 9.51 -3.46 -3.39
C ASP A 3 8.49 -3.59 -2.25
N GLU A 4 7.65 -4.62 -2.24
CA GLU A 4 6.60 -4.77 -1.23
C GLU A 4 7.18 -5.07 0.16
N HIS A 5 8.18 -5.95 0.22
CA HIS A 5 8.84 -6.32 1.47
C HIS A 5 9.68 -5.17 2.07
N THR A 6 10.14 -4.26 1.21
CA THR A 6 10.91 -3.07 1.61
C THR A 6 9.98 -1.98 2.12
N PHE A 7 8.83 -1.80 1.45
CA PHE A 7 7.78 -0.88 1.86
C PHE A 7 7.20 -1.26 3.23
N ASP A 8 6.86 -2.54 3.44
CA ASP A 8 6.40 -3.04 4.74
C ASP A 8 7.36 -2.73 5.87
N ARG A 9 8.64 -3.05 5.65
CA ARG A 9 9.66 -2.86 6.66
C ARG A 9 9.81 -1.38 7.05
N ARG A 10 9.76 -0.48 6.07
CA ARG A 10 9.84 0.97 6.31
C ARG A 10 8.59 1.49 7.00
N MET A 11 7.42 0.93 6.67
CA MET A 11 6.17 1.30 7.31
C MET A 11 6.12 0.85 8.77
N THR A 12 6.43 -0.41 9.05
CA THR A 12 6.49 -0.92 10.42
C THR A 12 7.49 -0.12 11.26
N ALA A 13 8.63 0.27 10.68
CA ALA A 13 9.60 1.12 11.35
C ALA A 13 9.07 2.53 11.66
N LEU A 14 8.32 3.16 10.74
CA LEU A 14 7.69 4.46 10.95
C LEU A 14 6.58 4.40 12.01
N LEU A 15 5.76 3.36 11.99
CA LEU A 15 4.71 3.12 12.99
C LEU A 15 5.33 2.88 14.37
N GLN A 16 6.44 2.14 14.43
CA GLN A 16 7.23 2.00 15.66
C GLN A 16 7.77 3.36 16.11
N GLN A 17 8.39 4.16 15.23
CA GLN A 17 8.89 5.49 15.61
C GLN A 17 7.80 6.44 16.12
N LEU A 18 6.59 6.39 15.55
CA LEU A 18 5.45 7.15 16.05
C LEU A 18 4.94 6.62 17.41
N ALA A 19 4.93 5.30 17.59
CA ALA A 19 4.55 4.67 18.85
C ALA A 19 5.59 4.90 19.97
N THR A 20 6.88 5.00 19.61
CA THR A 20 7.97 5.39 20.52
C THR A 20 8.07 6.91 20.70
N PHE A 21 7.09 7.67 20.19
CA PHE A 21 6.98 9.10 20.44
C PHE A 21 6.06 9.39 21.65
N PRO A 22 6.50 9.14 22.89
CA PRO A 22 5.94 9.88 24.01
C PRO A 22 7.04 10.60 24.83
N GLU A 23 6.58 11.62 25.54
CA GLU A 23 7.23 12.27 26.71
C GLU A 23 8.10 13.52 26.49
N GLY A 24 8.40 13.95 25.25
CA GLY A 24 9.29 15.12 25.04
C GLY A 24 8.67 16.52 25.05
N LEU A 25 7.34 16.66 25.06
CA LEU A 25 6.64 17.95 25.15
C LEU A 25 5.88 18.02 26.49
N GLU A 26 6.63 17.88 27.58
CA GLU A 26 6.16 18.17 28.94
C GLU A 26 5.91 19.67 29.10
N SER A 27 4.80 20.16 28.54
CA SER A 27 4.21 21.42 28.99
C SER A 27 2.93 21.10 29.76
N SER A 28 3.06 20.77 31.04
CA SER A 28 2.07 20.99 32.10
C SER A 28 0.59 20.77 31.74
N TYR A 29 0.24 19.63 31.11
CA TYR A 29 -1.17 19.27 30.91
C TYR A 29 -1.63 18.37 32.06
N PRO A 30 -2.85 18.59 32.61
CA PRO A 30 -3.40 17.72 33.64
C PRO A 30 -3.52 16.28 33.07
N GLU A 31 -3.25 15.27 33.91
CA GLU A 31 -3.10 13.86 33.50
C GLU A 31 -4.21 13.33 32.57
N GLY A 32 -5.45 13.83 32.72
CA GLY A 32 -6.59 13.48 31.88
C GLY A 32 -6.49 13.94 30.42
N GLU A 33 -5.84 15.08 30.14
CA GLU A 33 -5.66 15.58 28.77
C GLU A 33 -4.54 14.83 28.02
N LYS A 34 -3.55 14.31 28.75
CA LYS A 34 -2.47 13.47 28.20
C LYS A 34 -3.05 12.15 27.65
N ALA A 35 -3.84 11.45 28.46
CA ALA A 35 -4.50 10.20 28.05
C ALA A 35 -5.43 10.40 26.85
N ALA A 36 -6.24 11.46 26.85
CA ALA A 36 -7.14 11.77 25.73
C ALA A 36 -6.38 12.11 24.42
N ARG A 37 -5.18 12.70 24.52
CA ARG A 37 -4.33 12.99 23.36
C ARG A 37 -3.69 11.72 22.83
N ASP A 38 -3.19 10.85 23.71
CA ASP A 38 -2.59 9.58 23.33
C ASP A 38 -3.61 8.64 22.66
N GLU A 39 -4.85 8.61 23.17
CA GLU A 39 -5.98 7.90 22.56
C GLU A 39 -6.26 8.40 21.13
N LYS A 40 -6.28 9.73 20.92
CA LYS A 40 -6.49 10.33 19.59
C LYS A 40 -5.37 9.99 18.62
N VAL A 41 -4.12 10.02 19.08
CA VAL A 41 -2.96 9.65 18.27
C VAL A 41 -3.04 8.19 17.88
N ARG A 42 -3.39 7.31 18.82
CA ARG A 42 -3.57 5.88 18.56
C ARG A 42 -4.68 5.62 17.54
N ALA A 43 -5.84 6.26 17.70
CA ALA A 43 -6.95 6.14 16.75
C ALA A 43 -6.58 6.67 15.34
N ALA A 44 -5.78 7.75 15.25
CA ALA A 44 -5.29 8.24 13.97
C ALA A 44 -4.31 7.26 13.30
N LEU A 45 -3.43 6.63 14.10
CA LEU A 45 -2.53 5.57 13.64
C LEU A 45 -3.29 4.36 13.11
N ASP A 46 -4.29 3.87 13.84
CA ASP A 46 -5.08 2.70 13.44
C ASP A 46 -5.86 2.98 12.13
N ASN A 47 -6.42 4.19 11.99
CA ASN A 47 -7.07 4.61 10.75
C ASN A 47 -6.09 4.73 9.57
N LEU A 48 -4.88 5.24 9.83
CA LEU A 48 -3.84 5.34 8.81
C LEU A 48 -3.38 3.96 8.35
N GLN A 49 -3.14 3.03 9.28
CA GLN A 49 -2.81 1.64 8.99
C GLN A 49 -3.90 0.98 8.13
N SER A 50 -5.17 1.11 8.54
CA SER A 50 -6.31 0.53 7.82
C SER A 50 -6.44 1.09 6.39
N SER A 51 -6.24 2.40 6.23
CA SER A 51 -6.26 3.07 4.91
C SER A 51 -5.13 2.57 4.01
N MET A 52 -3.99 2.28 4.61
CA MET A 52 -2.82 1.78 3.91
C MET A 52 -2.95 0.32 3.50
N ASP A 53 -3.50 -0.53 4.37
CA ASP A 53 -3.81 -1.92 4.06
C ASP A 53 -4.80 -2.00 2.89
N TRP A 54 -5.79 -1.11 2.88
CA TRP A 54 -6.69 -0.98 1.74
C TRP A 54 -5.95 -0.57 0.46
N LEU A 55 -5.11 0.48 0.54
CA LEU A 55 -4.34 0.97 -0.61
C LEU A 55 -3.45 -0.13 -1.20
N ARG A 56 -2.81 -0.92 -0.35
CA ARG A 56 -1.98 -2.05 -0.74
C ARG A 56 -2.75 -3.08 -1.56
N VAL A 57 -3.94 -3.47 -1.09
CA VAL A 57 -4.80 -4.42 -1.82
C VAL A 57 -5.24 -3.81 -3.16
N SER A 58 -5.65 -2.54 -3.17
CA SER A 58 -6.04 -1.82 -4.38
C SER A 58 -4.93 -1.77 -5.42
N VAL A 59 -3.68 -1.53 -5.00
CA VAL A 59 -2.51 -1.56 -5.91
C VAL A 59 -2.26 -2.96 -6.45
N LYS A 60 -2.40 -4.01 -5.63
CA LYS A 60 -2.28 -5.41 -6.08
C LYS A 60 -3.25 -5.73 -7.21
N TYR A 61 -4.52 -5.35 -7.05
CA TYR A 61 -5.52 -5.54 -8.09
C TYR A 61 -5.23 -4.71 -9.34
N LEU A 62 -4.87 -3.43 -9.17
CA LEU A 62 -4.56 -2.57 -10.31
C LEU A 62 -3.42 -3.14 -11.16
N VAL A 63 -2.34 -3.60 -10.52
CA VAL A 63 -1.20 -4.22 -11.22
C VAL A 63 -1.60 -5.51 -11.92
N PHE A 64 -2.43 -6.34 -11.28
CA PHE A 64 -2.94 -7.57 -11.89
C PHE A 64 -3.77 -7.29 -13.14
N ASP A 65 -4.69 -6.33 -13.07
CA ASP A 65 -5.53 -5.92 -14.19
C ASP A 65 -4.70 -5.28 -15.31
N LEU A 66 -3.67 -4.51 -14.97
CA LEU A 66 -2.75 -3.91 -15.95
C LEU A 66 -1.96 -4.98 -16.71
N GLU A 67 -1.49 -6.02 -16.03
CA GLU A 67 -0.77 -7.12 -16.67
C GLU A 67 -1.71 -7.96 -17.55
N ALA A 68 -2.96 -8.19 -17.11
CA ALA A 68 -3.98 -8.85 -17.92
C ALA A 68 -4.27 -8.07 -19.21
N THR A 69 -4.49 -6.75 -19.10
CA THR A 69 -4.76 -5.88 -20.26
C THR A 69 -3.55 -5.78 -21.20
N LYS A 70 -2.32 -5.78 -20.66
CA LYS A 70 -1.10 -5.81 -21.47
C LYS A 70 -0.97 -7.11 -22.27
N ARG A 71 -1.19 -8.27 -21.63
CA ARG A 71 -1.19 -9.57 -22.30
C ARG A 71 -2.25 -9.66 -23.39
N ASP A 72 -3.46 -9.15 -23.13
CA ASP A 72 -4.51 -9.10 -24.14
C ASP A 72 -4.12 -8.18 -25.30
N ASN A 73 -3.50 -7.04 -25.04
CA ASN A 73 -3.02 -6.15 -26.10
C ASN A 73 -1.96 -6.81 -26.98
N GLU A 74 -1.02 -7.52 -26.37
CA GLU A 74 0.00 -8.31 -27.09
C GLU A 74 -0.64 -9.41 -27.95
N ARG A 75 -1.61 -10.16 -27.41
CA ARG A 75 -2.36 -11.19 -28.13
C ARG A 75 -3.10 -10.60 -29.34
N LEU A 76 -3.81 -9.50 -29.15
CA LEU A 76 -4.54 -8.81 -30.23
C LEU A 76 -3.59 -8.27 -31.30
N ARG A 77 -2.44 -7.72 -30.90
CA ARG A 77 -1.41 -7.27 -31.84
C ARG A 77 -0.80 -8.44 -32.63
N GLY A 78 -0.65 -9.61 -32.02
CA GLY A 78 -0.23 -10.84 -32.72
C GLY A 78 -1.23 -11.24 -33.80
N LEU A 79 -2.53 -11.29 -33.46
CA LEU A 79 -3.60 -11.57 -34.43
C LEU A 79 -3.62 -10.57 -35.60
N LEU A 80 -3.39 -9.29 -35.33
CA LEU A 80 -3.35 -8.24 -36.37
C LEU A 80 -2.08 -8.26 -37.23
N ARG A 81 -0.95 -8.72 -36.67
CA ARG A 81 0.31 -8.87 -37.42
C ARG A 81 0.31 -10.10 -38.32
N GLY A 82 -0.71 -10.96 -38.18
CA GLY A 82 -0.87 -12.13 -39.02
C GLY A 82 0.02 -13.27 -38.59
N ASP A 83 -0.30 -13.92 -37.46
CA ASP A 83 -0.21 -15.39 -37.36
C ASP A 83 -1.24 -16.08 -38.29
N SER A 84 -1.45 -15.49 -39.47
CA SER A 84 -2.17 -16.00 -40.62
C SER A 84 -1.21 -16.72 -41.58
N ASP A 85 -0.17 -17.37 -41.03
CA ASP A 85 0.85 -18.09 -41.80
C ASP A 85 1.01 -19.56 -41.38
N SER A 86 -0.03 -20.13 -40.75
CA SER A 86 -0.10 -21.58 -40.51
C SER A 86 -1.52 -22.08 -40.67
N ASP A 87 -1.94 -22.28 -41.92
CA ASP A 87 -2.88 -23.35 -42.34
C ASP A 87 -3.31 -23.09 -43.79
N THR A 88 -2.42 -23.36 -44.75
CA THR A 88 -2.83 -23.90 -46.06
C THR A 88 -1.65 -24.70 -46.62
N ASP A 89 -1.58 -25.96 -46.17
CA ASP A 89 -0.97 -27.07 -46.91
C ASP A 89 -1.89 -27.45 -48.08
#